data_AF-A0A2W4VQY5-F1
#
_entry.id   AF-A0A2W4VQY5-F1
#
_cell.length_a   1.000
_cell.length_b   1.000
_cell.length_c   1.000
_cell.angle_alpha   90.00
_cell.angle_beta   90.00
_cell.angle_gamma   90.00
#
_symmetry.space_group_name_H-M   'P 1'
#
loop_
_entity.id
_entity.type
_entity.pdbx_description
1 polymer ?
#
loop_
_entity_poly.entity_id
_entity_poly.type
_entity_poly.pdbx_seq_one_letter_code
_entity_poly.pdbx_strand_id
1 'polypeptide(L)'
;MRHLYFLVPGTGKRYHCGGLFAELKTLKLAQQICSAEVVTYDQREPDTLFLDDLLQRPNLDNSIFVISWGFHIPRLVKRLRGYLVVYHAHSSGYGFSLPGNIPIITVSRNSLGYWGQRRPNGLIFYLPNQISPEFTNQQQPRDIDVLVQTRKSSDYLLNQLVPALESRCNVVKLEGFIDDLSILFNRSQIFLYDSAEYWALSRVSEGFGLPPMEAMACGCQVFTSVNGALADYLDPGFNCYKIGVYSTGYDCDRILTALHAPTPLAMT
;
A
#
# COMPACT_ATOMS: atom_id res chain seq x y z
N MET A 1 2.59 -21.30 -19.71
CA MET A 1 3.11 -20.07 -19.06
C MET A 1 4.25 -20.49 -18.15
N ARG A 2 5.31 -19.67 -17.97
CA ARG A 2 6.40 -19.96 -17.02
C ARG A 2 5.86 -19.99 -15.59
N HIS A 3 6.48 -20.76 -14.70
CA HIS A 3 6.10 -20.78 -13.28
C HIS A 3 6.57 -19.50 -12.58
N LEU A 4 5.80 -18.95 -11.65
CA LEU A 4 6.16 -17.73 -10.91
C LEU A 4 6.50 -18.03 -9.45
N TYR A 5 7.69 -17.61 -9.01
CA TYR A 5 8.08 -17.65 -7.60
C TYR A 5 8.00 -16.24 -6.99
N PHE A 6 7.07 -16.03 -6.08
CA PHE A 6 6.89 -14.76 -5.37
C PHE A 6 7.75 -14.74 -4.10
N LEU A 7 8.76 -13.87 -4.08
CA LEU A 7 9.76 -13.84 -3.03
C LEU A 7 9.38 -12.86 -1.93
N VAL A 8 9.23 -13.37 -0.71
CA VAL A 8 8.93 -12.59 0.51
C VAL A 8 9.93 -12.92 1.62
N PRO A 9 10.21 -12.01 2.57
CA PRO A 9 11.16 -12.33 3.64
C PRO A 9 10.65 -13.46 4.57
N GLY A 10 9.33 -13.51 4.76
CA GLY A 10 8.58 -14.55 5.46
C GLY A 10 7.09 -14.19 5.42
N THR A 11 6.22 -15.10 5.87
CA THR A 11 4.76 -14.89 5.92
C THR A 11 4.23 -14.75 7.35
N GLY A 12 5.02 -15.12 8.36
CA GLY A 12 4.61 -15.00 9.77
C GLY A 12 4.39 -13.57 10.27
N LYS A 13 3.81 -13.46 11.48
CA LYS A 13 3.42 -12.19 12.14
C LYS A 13 4.49 -11.08 12.10
N ARG A 14 5.77 -11.45 12.18
CA ARG A 14 6.92 -10.52 12.10
C ARG A 14 6.90 -9.67 10.83
N TYR A 15 6.40 -10.20 9.72
CA TYR A 15 6.42 -9.56 8.41
C TYR A 15 5.06 -8.96 8.01
N HIS A 16 4.04 -9.05 8.87
CA HIS A 16 2.72 -8.48 8.61
C HIS A 16 2.81 -6.97 8.37
N CYS A 17 2.58 -6.59 7.12
CA CYS A 17 2.47 -5.22 6.68
C CYS A 17 1.80 -5.17 5.30
N GLY A 18 1.40 -3.96 4.87
CA GLY A 18 0.75 -3.77 3.58
C GLY A 18 1.53 -4.34 2.40
N GLY A 19 2.87 -4.27 2.41
CA GLY A 19 3.71 -4.85 1.35
C GLY A 19 3.60 -6.37 1.25
N LEU A 20 3.56 -7.09 2.38
CA LEU A 20 3.39 -8.55 2.38
C LEU A 20 2.00 -8.91 1.84
N PHE A 21 0.96 -8.27 2.37
CA PHE A 21 -0.42 -8.59 1.98
C PHE A 21 -0.68 -8.27 0.50
N ALA A 22 -0.15 -7.16 -0.02
CA ALA A 22 -0.26 -6.82 -1.43
C ALA A 22 0.40 -7.88 -2.33
N GLU A 23 1.59 -8.36 -1.94
CA GLU A 23 2.29 -9.40 -2.70
C GLU A 23 1.55 -10.74 -2.68
N LEU A 24 1.04 -11.16 -1.52
CA LEU A 24 0.25 -12.39 -1.39
C LEU A 24 -1.08 -12.33 -2.15
N LYS A 25 -1.76 -11.17 -2.16
CA LYS A 25 -2.97 -10.97 -2.99
C LYS A 25 -2.64 -11.05 -4.48
N THR A 26 -1.52 -10.44 -4.90
CA THR A 26 -1.04 -10.52 -6.29
C THR A 26 -0.72 -11.96 -6.68
N LEU A 27 -0.07 -12.73 -5.80
CA LEU A 27 0.16 -14.16 -5.98
C LEU A 27 -1.16 -14.91 -6.17
N LYS A 28 -2.18 -14.64 -5.34
CA LYS A 28 -3.51 -15.30 -5.46
C LYS A 28 -4.18 -15.01 -6.80
N LEU A 29 -4.06 -13.79 -7.32
CA LEU A 29 -4.53 -13.47 -8.68
C LEU A 29 -3.73 -14.20 -9.75
N ALA A 30 -2.39 -14.24 -9.64
CA ALA A 30 -1.54 -14.96 -10.58
C ALA A 30 -1.86 -16.47 -10.62
N GLN A 31 -2.21 -17.07 -9.47
CA GLN A 31 -2.62 -18.48 -9.36
C GLN A 31 -3.90 -18.82 -10.15
N GLN A 32 -4.73 -17.82 -10.48
CA GLN A 32 -5.93 -18.04 -11.30
C GLN A 32 -5.61 -18.23 -12.79
N ILE A 33 -4.41 -17.82 -13.23
CA ILE A 33 -4.03 -17.82 -14.65
C ILE A 33 -2.76 -18.65 -14.92
N CYS A 34 -1.95 -18.95 -13.91
CA CYS A 34 -0.71 -19.70 -14.06
C CYS A 34 -0.29 -20.39 -12.76
N SER A 35 0.72 -21.27 -12.87
CA SER A 35 1.35 -21.87 -11.71
C SER A 35 2.25 -20.85 -11.02
N ALA A 36 1.97 -20.58 -9.74
CA ALA A 36 2.72 -19.63 -8.93
C ALA A 36 2.77 -20.07 -7.46
N GLU A 37 3.92 -19.87 -6.81
CA GLU A 37 4.15 -20.25 -5.41
C GLU A 37 4.84 -19.13 -4.63
N VAL A 38 4.57 -19.07 -3.32
CA VAL A 38 5.31 -18.21 -2.40
C VAL A 38 6.64 -18.89 -2.03
N VAL A 39 7.71 -18.11 -1.99
CA VAL A 39 9.04 -18.54 -1.58
C VAL A 39 9.58 -17.56 -0.54
N THR A 40 9.94 -18.07 0.64
CA THR A 40 10.57 -17.25 1.68
C THR A 40 12.09 -17.23 1.53
N TYR A 41 12.74 -16.13 1.94
CA TYR A 41 14.20 -16.00 1.81
C TYR A 41 14.94 -15.53 3.06
N ASP A 42 14.24 -15.09 4.12
CA ASP A 42 14.85 -14.75 5.42
C ASP A 42 14.37 -15.68 6.55
N GLN A 43 13.09 -16.08 6.54
CA GLN A 43 12.51 -17.00 7.53
C GLN A 43 12.08 -18.31 6.87
N ARG A 44 12.63 -19.43 7.35
CA ARG A 44 12.13 -20.77 7.02
C ARG A 44 10.80 -21.00 7.73
N GLU A 45 9.83 -21.52 7.01
CA GLU A 45 8.47 -21.78 7.50
C GLU A 45 8.05 -23.20 7.07
N PRO A 46 7.32 -23.95 7.92
CA PRO A 46 6.74 -25.22 7.52
C PRO A 46 5.87 -25.04 6.27
N ASP A 47 5.89 -26.04 5.38
CA ASP A 47 5.05 -26.09 4.17
C ASP A 47 5.22 -24.93 3.18
N THR A 48 6.31 -24.16 3.31
CA THR A 48 6.63 -23.04 2.41
C THR A 48 8.01 -23.24 1.80
N LEU A 49 8.14 -23.02 0.49
CA LEU A 49 9.41 -23.09 -0.20
C LEU A 49 10.41 -22.07 0.37
N PHE A 50 11.65 -22.49 0.56
CA PHE A 50 12.74 -21.60 0.95
C PHE A 50 13.73 -21.41 -0.18
N LEU A 51 14.17 -20.17 -0.41
CA LEU A 51 14.95 -19.79 -1.58
C LEU A 51 16.24 -20.60 -1.72
N ASP A 52 16.98 -20.85 -0.63
CA ASP A 52 18.24 -21.60 -0.73
C ASP A 52 18.04 -23.06 -1.14
N ASP A 53 16.94 -23.69 -0.72
CA ASP A 53 16.64 -25.06 -1.11
C ASP A 53 16.11 -25.11 -2.54
N LEU A 54 15.31 -24.12 -2.91
CA LEU A 54 14.77 -23.99 -4.26
C LEU A 54 15.88 -23.85 -5.30
N LEU A 55 16.90 -23.03 -5.03
CA LEU A 55 18.03 -22.81 -5.93
C LEU A 55 18.95 -24.04 -6.10
N GLN A 56 18.78 -25.08 -5.29
CA GLN A 56 19.48 -26.37 -5.46
C GLN A 56 18.71 -27.33 -6.37
N ARG A 57 17.44 -27.04 -6.71
CA ARG A 57 16.63 -27.89 -7.58
C ARG A 57 17.07 -27.75 -9.05
N PRO A 58 17.07 -28.84 -9.83
CA PRO A 58 17.33 -28.76 -11.26
C PRO A 58 16.18 -28.04 -12.02
N ASN A 59 16.49 -27.52 -13.21
CA ASN A 59 15.50 -27.02 -14.20
C ASN A 59 14.64 -25.81 -13.76
N LEU A 60 15.26 -24.77 -13.21
CA LEU A 60 14.59 -23.48 -12.92
C LEU A 60 14.48 -22.55 -14.15
N ASP A 61 14.95 -22.99 -15.32
CA ASP A 61 15.00 -22.19 -16.56
C ASP A 61 13.60 -21.80 -17.08
N ASN A 62 12.57 -22.55 -16.67
CA ASN A 62 11.17 -22.28 -17.00
C ASN A 62 10.41 -21.53 -15.89
N SER A 63 11.14 -20.82 -15.02
CA SER A 63 10.57 -20.07 -13.90
C SER A 63 10.97 -18.59 -13.94
N ILE A 64 10.12 -17.74 -13.37
CA ILE A 64 10.38 -16.31 -13.18
C ILE A 64 10.29 -16.02 -11.68
N PHE A 65 11.31 -15.35 -11.15
CA PHE A 65 11.32 -14.87 -9.77
C PHE A 65 10.73 -13.45 -9.73
N VAL A 66 9.61 -13.31 -9.03
CA VAL A 66 9.00 -12.02 -8.70
C VAL A 66 9.61 -11.55 -7.39
N ILE A 67 10.46 -10.52 -7.46
CA ILE A 67 11.09 -9.92 -6.27
C ILE A 67 10.39 -8.63 -5.89
N SER A 68 10.23 -8.40 -4.59
CA SER A 68 9.68 -7.18 -4.01
C SER A 68 10.54 -6.74 -2.82
N TRP A 69 10.03 -5.88 -1.93
CA TRP A 69 10.73 -5.36 -0.76
C TRP A 69 11.96 -4.51 -1.11
N GLY A 70 11.76 -3.20 -1.34
CA GLY A 70 12.77 -2.31 -1.91
C GLY A 70 14.17 -2.39 -1.28
N PHE A 71 14.28 -2.42 0.05
CA PHE A 71 15.57 -2.55 0.75
C PHE A 71 16.31 -3.87 0.48
N HIS A 72 15.61 -4.92 0.03
CA HIS A 72 16.20 -6.25 -0.21
C HIS A 72 16.57 -6.47 -1.68
N ILE A 73 16.16 -5.59 -2.59
CA ILE A 73 16.35 -5.77 -4.03
C ILE A 73 17.82 -5.96 -4.42
N PRO A 74 18.80 -5.17 -3.91
CA PRO A 74 20.21 -5.36 -4.30
C PRO A 74 20.74 -6.76 -3.98
N ARG A 75 20.42 -7.30 -2.79
CA ARG A 75 20.86 -8.65 -2.40
C ARG A 75 20.13 -9.76 -3.16
N LEU A 76 18.84 -9.58 -3.45
CA LEU A 76 18.06 -10.55 -4.21
C LEU A 76 18.52 -10.63 -5.67
N VAL A 77 18.75 -9.49 -6.32
CA VAL A 77 19.31 -9.42 -7.68
C VAL A 77 20.68 -10.10 -7.75
N LYS A 78 21.53 -9.93 -6.73
CA LYS A 78 22.82 -10.61 -6.66
C LYS A 78 22.65 -12.14 -6.54
N ARG A 79 21.75 -12.61 -5.67
CA ARG A 79 21.47 -14.05 -5.46
C ARG A 79 20.85 -14.72 -6.69
N LEU A 80 20.00 -14.01 -7.41
CA LEU A 80 19.24 -14.53 -8.55
C LEU A 80 19.95 -14.31 -9.91
N ARG A 81 21.27 -14.06 -9.89
CA ARG A 81 22.04 -13.88 -11.12
C ARG A 81 21.94 -15.14 -11.99
N GLY A 82 21.56 -14.97 -13.25
CA GLY A 82 21.40 -16.06 -14.21
C GLY A 82 19.95 -16.56 -14.35
N TYR A 83 19.04 -16.14 -13.46
CA TYR A 83 17.62 -16.49 -13.55
C TYR A 83 16.79 -15.36 -14.18
N LEU A 84 15.59 -15.70 -14.64
CA LEU A 84 14.60 -14.71 -15.06
C LEU A 84 13.99 -14.05 -13.82
N VAL A 85 14.09 -12.72 -13.75
CA VAL A 85 13.66 -11.93 -12.60
C VAL A 85 12.79 -10.77 -13.07
N VAL A 86 11.70 -10.51 -12.35
CA VAL A 86 10.91 -9.28 -12.47
C VAL A 86 10.84 -8.58 -11.11
N TYR A 87 11.02 -7.27 -11.09
CA TYR A 87 10.87 -6.48 -9.88
C TYR A 87 9.45 -5.93 -9.76
N HIS A 88 8.72 -6.32 -8.71
CA HIS A 88 7.42 -5.76 -8.35
C HIS A 88 7.64 -4.58 -7.37
N ALA A 89 7.63 -3.38 -7.93
CA ALA A 89 7.90 -2.12 -7.26
C ALA A 89 6.64 -1.59 -6.57
N HIS A 90 6.54 -1.86 -5.27
CA HIS A 90 5.48 -1.31 -4.41
C HIS A 90 5.70 0.14 -4.00
N SER A 91 6.94 0.65 -4.04
CA SER A 91 7.30 2.02 -3.64
C SER A 91 8.59 2.44 -4.38
N SER A 92 9.05 3.67 -4.16
CA SER A 92 10.23 4.28 -4.78
C SER A 92 11.15 4.93 -3.75
N GLY A 93 12.34 5.37 -4.18
CA GLY A 93 13.28 6.13 -3.32
C GLY A 93 14.35 5.30 -2.58
N TYR A 94 14.35 3.97 -2.72
CA TYR A 94 15.28 3.06 -2.02
C TYR A 94 16.78 3.19 -2.40
N GLY A 95 17.14 4.09 -3.31
CA GLY A 95 18.55 4.43 -3.59
C GLY A 95 19.37 3.40 -4.38
N PHE A 96 18.76 2.33 -4.91
CA PHE A 96 19.45 1.36 -5.77
C PHE A 96 19.17 1.58 -7.26
N SER A 97 20.04 1.02 -8.10
CA SER A 97 19.82 0.84 -9.54
C SER A 97 19.56 -0.63 -9.87
N LEU A 98 18.86 -0.88 -10.98
CA LEU A 98 18.61 -2.23 -11.49
C LEU A 98 19.37 -2.46 -12.79
N PRO A 99 19.80 -3.70 -13.07
CA PRO A 99 20.26 -4.12 -14.40
C PRO A 99 19.22 -3.92 -15.51
N GLY A 100 19.68 -3.52 -16.69
CA GLY A 100 18.87 -3.18 -17.88
C GLY A 100 17.86 -4.24 -18.31
N ASN A 101 18.18 -5.50 -18.06
CA ASN A 101 17.44 -6.68 -18.47
C ASN A 101 16.36 -7.12 -17.46
N ILE A 102 16.28 -6.51 -16.28
CA ILE A 102 15.22 -6.82 -15.29
C ILE A 102 14.03 -5.90 -15.55
N PRO A 103 12.85 -6.44 -15.95
CA PRO A 103 11.62 -5.68 -16.07
C PRO A 103 11.10 -5.24 -14.70
N ILE A 104 10.31 -4.17 -14.68
CA ILE A 104 9.72 -3.61 -13.48
C ILE A 104 8.20 -3.58 -13.64
N ILE A 105 7.47 -4.08 -12.66
CA ILE A 105 6.03 -3.89 -12.51
C ILE A 105 5.84 -2.87 -11.41
N THR A 106 5.14 -1.78 -11.70
CA THR A 106 4.92 -0.67 -10.75
C THR A 106 3.46 -0.66 -10.30
N VAL A 107 3.23 -0.49 -9.00
CA VAL A 107 1.87 -0.45 -8.45
C VAL A 107 1.21 0.92 -8.57
N SER A 108 1.98 1.95 -8.91
CA SER A 108 1.49 3.34 -8.99
C SER A 108 2.09 4.09 -10.18
N ARG A 109 1.37 5.07 -10.71
CA ARG A 109 1.85 6.06 -11.68
C ARG A 109 2.99 6.89 -11.09
N ASN A 110 2.96 7.18 -9.80
CA ASN A 110 4.09 7.78 -9.10
C ASN A 110 5.38 6.94 -9.23
N SER A 111 5.32 5.63 -8.92
CA SER A 111 6.48 4.74 -9.05
C SER A 111 6.85 4.46 -10.52
N LEU A 112 5.86 4.42 -11.43
CA LEU A 112 6.06 4.35 -12.88
C LEU A 112 6.90 5.52 -13.39
N GLY A 113 6.54 6.76 -13.02
CA GLY A 113 7.28 7.96 -13.39
C GLY A 113 8.71 7.96 -12.81
N TYR A 114 8.85 7.57 -11.54
CA TYR A 114 10.16 7.44 -10.88
C TYR A 114 11.11 6.48 -11.62
N TRP A 115 10.61 5.31 -12.01
CA TRP A 115 11.40 4.31 -12.73
C TRP A 115 11.60 4.67 -14.20
N GLY A 116 10.60 5.27 -14.86
CA GLY A 116 10.71 5.74 -16.24
C GLY A 116 11.84 6.76 -16.44
N GLN A 117 12.01 7.68 -15.48
CA GLN A 117 13.13 8.63 -15.50
C GLN A 117 14.50 7.96 -15.34
N ARG A 118 14.58 6.88 -14.56
CA ARG A 118 15.84 6.18 -14.25
C ARG A 118 16.18 5.08 -15.25
N ARG A 119 15.18 4.59 -15.97
CA ARG A 119 15.26 3.44 -16.87
C ARG A 119 14.46 3.72 -18.15
N PRO A 120 14.86 4.74 -18.95
CA PRO A 120 14.10 5.15 -20.13
C PRO A 120 13.94 4.03 -21.17
N ASN A 121 14.88 3.08 -21.24
CA ASN A 121 14.83 1.93 -22.15
C ASN A 121 14.46 0.61 -21.45
N GLY A 122 14.07 0.66 -20.16
CA GLY A 122 13.67 -0.54 -19.42
C GLY A 122 12.23 -0.94 -19.73
N LEU A 123 11.94 -2.24 -19.64
CA LEU A 123 10.54 -2.71 -19.64
C LEU A 123 9.90 -2.34 -18.30
N ILE A 124 8.90 -1.46 -18.34
CA ILE A 124 8.17 -1.01 -17.16
C ILE A 124 6.68 -1.17 -17.42
N PHE A 125 6.00 -1.88 -16.53
CA PHE A 125 4.56 -2.14 -16.58
C PHE A 125 3.87 -1.45 -15.41
N TYR A 126 2.59 -1.12 -15.59
CA TYR A 126 1.72 -0.60 -14.55
C TYR A 126 0.69 -1.67 -14.17
N LEU A 127 0.66 -2.06 -12.90
CA LEU A 127 -0.30 -3.01 -12.34
C LEU A 127 -0.65 -2.57 -10.90
N PRO A 128 -1.75 -1.82 -10.70
CA PRO A 128 -2.14 -1.35 -9.38
C PRO A 128 -2.56 -2.52 -8.47
N ASN A 129 -2.48 -2.28 -7.16
CA ASN A 129 -2.88 -3.28 -6.17
C ASN A 129 -4.40 -3.53 -6.22
N GLN A 130 -4.79 -4.78 -6.02
CA GLN A 130 -6.19 -5.16 -5.85
C GLN A 130 -6.73 -4.68 -4.50
N ILE A 131 -7.91 -4.07 -4.53
CA ILE A 131 -8.79 -3.97 -3.36
C ILE A 131 -9.62 -5.24 -3.21
N SER A 132 -9.63 -5.82 -2.01
CA SER A 132 -10.38 -7.06 -1.79
C SER A 132 -11.90 -6.81 -1.76
N PRO A 133 -12.74 -7.80 -2.11
CA PRO A 133 -14.20 -7.65 -2.14
C PRO A 133 -14.87 -7.31 -0.80
N GLU A 134 -14.25 -7.63 0.34
CA GLU A 134 -14.78 -7.30 1.67
C GLU A 134 -14.87 -5.78 1.91
N PHE A 135 -14.05 -4.98 1.22
CA PHE A 135 -14.12 -3.52 1.28
C PHE A 135 -15.22 -3.00 0.36
N THR A 136 -16.44 -3.13 0.84
CA THR A 136 -17.66 -2.62 0.19
C THR A 136 -18.50 -1.85 1.19
N ASN A 137 -19.24 -0.85 0.70
CA ASN A 137 -20.16 -0.06 1.52
C ASN A 137 -21.41 -0.87 1.82
N GLN A 138 -21.56 -1.29 3.08
CA GLN A 138 -22.68 -2.08 3.58
C GLN A 138 -23.94 -1.24 3.83
N GLN A 139 -23.90 0.08 3.60
CA GLN A 139 -25.00 1.02 3.81
C GLN A 139 -25.62 0.95 5.22
N GLN A 140 -24.80 0.60 6.21
CA GLN A 140 -25.22 0.51 7.61
C GLN A 140 -25.06 1.86 8.34
N PRO A 141 -25.71 2.04 9.49
CA PRO A 141 -25.47 3.19 10.36
C PRO A 141 -23.99 3.30 10.75
N ARG A 142 -23.48 4.54 10.77
CA ARG A 142 -22.10 4.87 11.12
C ARG A 142 -22.07 5.58 12.45
N ASP A 143 -21.48 4.95 13.46
CA ASP A 143 -21.40 5.46 14.84
C ASP A 143 -20.01 6.03 15.20
N ILE A 144 -19.05 5.93 14.29
CA ILE A 144 -17.73 6.55 14.40
C ILE A 144 -17.72 7.79 13.50
N ASP A 145 -17.54 8.97 14.09
CA ASP A 145 -17.45 10.21 13.31
C ASP A 145 -16.15 10.22 12.51
N VAL A 146 -15.01 10.00 13.19
CA VAL A 146 -13.68 10.08 12.59
C VAL A 146 -12.84 8.87 12.99
N LEU A 147 -12.42 8.08 12.01
CA LEU A 147 -11.43 7.02 12.17
C LEU A 147 -10.05 7.52 11.76
N VAL A 148 -9.02 7.23 12.56
CA VAL A 148 -7.67 7.75 12.35
C VAL A 148 -6.66 6.63 12.24
N GLN A 149 -5.90 6.59 11.15
CA GLN A 149 -4.70 5.75 11.08
C GLN A 149 -3.61 6.35 11.98
N THR A 150 -3.13 5.61 12.98
CA THR A 150 -2.04 6.12 13.85
C THR A 150 -0.64 5.74 13.35
N ARG A 151 -0.49 4.51 12.86
CA ARG A 151 0.80 3.99 12.44
C ARG A 151 1.23 4.63 11.12
N LYS A 152 2.49 5.09 11.06
CA LYS A 152 3.09 5.79 9.91
C LYS A 152 2.44 7.15 9.62
N SER A 153 1.91 7.78 10.65
CA SER A 153 1.23 9.06 10.53
C SER A 153 2.16 10.24 10.86
N SER A 154 1.80 11.43 10.39
CA SER A 154 2.51 12.67 10.68
C SER A 154 2.27 13.17 12.11
N ASP A 155 3.22 13.97 12.60
CA ASP A 155 3.09 14.70 13.85
C ASP A 155 1.96 15.73 13.79
N TYR A 156 1.72 16.34 12.63
CA TYR A 156 0.57 17.21 12.43
C TYR A 156 -0.76 16.50 12.70
N LEU A 157 -0.95 15.31 12.11
CA LEU A 157 -2.17 14.54 12.30
C LEU A 157 -2.33 14.15 13.78
N LEU A 158 -1.31 13.53 14.38
CA LEU A 158 -1.43 12.93 15.70
C LEU A 158 -1.38 13.92 16.86
N ASN A 159 -0.54 14.96 16.77
CA ASN A 159 -0.27 15.86 17.89
C ASN A 159 -0.99 17.20 17.78
N GLN A 160 -1.62 17.51 16.64
CA GLN A 160 -2.36 18.77 16.45
C GLN A 160 -3.81 18.54 16.03
N LEU A 161 -4.04 17.89 14.88
CA LEU A 161 -5.38 17.77 14.31
C LEU A 161 -6.28 16.84 15.15
N VAL A 162 -5.78 15.66 15.53
CA VAL A 162 -6.55 14.69 16.31
C VAL A 162 -6.96 15.24 17.68
N PRO A 163 -6.05 15.80 18.52
CA PRO A 163 -6.43 16.41 19.79
C PRO A 163 -7.47 17.54 19.65
N ALA A 164 -7.39 18.33 18.57
CA ALA A 164 -8.36 19.38 18.30
C ALA A 164 -9.78 18.84 17.99
N LEU A 165 -9.87 17.65 17.38
CA LEU A 165 -11.14 16.99 17.01
C LEU A 165 -11.77 16.22 18.17
N GLU A 166 -10.97 15.61 19.07
CA GLU A 166 -11.47 14.77 20.18
C GLU A 166 -12.47 15.49 21.10
N SER A 167 -12.36 16.82 21.21
CA SER A 167 -13.29 17.63 22.01
C SER A 167 -14.63 17.92 21.31
N ARG A 168 -14.78 17.58 20.03
CA ARG A 168 -15.86 18.03 19.15
C ARG A 168 -16.64 16.90 18.47
N CYS A 169 -16.06 15.71 18.33
CA CYS A 169 -16.68 14.55 17.70
C CYS A 169 -16.09 13.24 18.23
N ASN A 170 -16.73 12.11 17.93
CA ASN A 170 -16.24 10.78 18.28
C ASN A 170 -15.05 10.38 17.38
N VAL A 171 -13.84 10.43 17.93
CA VAL A 171 -12.61 10.03 17.23
C VAL A 171 -12.15 8.65 17.69
N VAL A 172 -12.01 7.71 16.75
CA VAL A 172 -11.45 6.38 17.00
C VAL A 172 -10.08 6.26 16.34
N LYS A 173 -9.07 5.84 17.11
CA LYS A 173 -7.70 5.66 16.64
C LYS A 173 -7.43 4.19 16.34
N LEU A 174 -6.95 3.89 15.13
CA LEU A 174 -6.49 2.56 14.74
C LEU A 174 -5.10 2.32 15.30
N GLU A 175 -5.02 1.56 16.38
CA GLU A 175 -3.76 1.13 17.00
C GLU A 175 -3.44 -0.30 16.59
N GLY A 176 -2.31 -0.50 15.91
CA GLY A 176 -1.82 -1.83 15.56
C GLY A 176 -2.56 -2.52 14.40
N PHE A 177 -2.57 -3.85 14.43
CA PHE A 177 -3.19 -4.70 13.41
C PHE A 177 -4.61 -5.05 13.84
N ILE A 178 -5.58 -4.81 12.96
CA ILE A 178 -6.99 -5.17 13.16
C ILE A 178 -7.32 -6.30 12.19
N ASP A 179 -7.93 -7.37 12.71
CA ASP A 179 -8.24 -8.57 11.92
C ASP A 179 -9.22 -8.27 10.77
N ASP A 180 -10.20 -7.38 11.01
CA ASP A 180 -11.14 -6.94 9.98
C ASP A 180 -11.32 -5.41 9.99
N LEU A 181 -10.51 -4.74 9.16
CA LEU A 181 -10.57 -3.30 8.99
C LEU A 181 -11.84 -2.84 8.25
N SER A 182 -12.48 -3.72 7.48
CA SER A 182 -13.69 -3.40 6.71
C SER A 182 -14.87 -3.06 7.62
N ILE A 183 -14.96 -3.70 8.79
CA ILE A 183 -15.98 -3.42 9.81
C ILE A 183 -15.84 -1.98 10.33
N LEU A 184 -14.60 -1.57 10.64
CA LEU A 184 -14.34 -0.22 11.15
C LEU A 184 -14.64 0.83 10.10
N PHE A 185 -14.22 0.61 8.85
CA PHE A 185 -14.56 1.53 7.76
C PHE A 185 -16.07 1.63 7.54
N ASN A 186 -16.82 0.52 7.57
CA ASN A 186 -18.27 0.55 7.42
C ASN A 186 -19.00 1.20 8.60
N ARG A 187 -18.34 1.42 9.74
CA ARG A 187 -18.87 2.15 10.90
C ARG A 187 -18.44 3.62 10.94
N SER A 188 -17.51 4.02 10.08
CA SER A 188 -16.85 5.34 10.14
C SER A 188 -17.36 6.29 9.07
N GLN A 189 -17.62 7.54 9.41
CA GLN A 189 -18.03 8.56 8.45
C GLN A 189 -16.82 9.14 7.71
N ILE A 190 -15.78 9.51 8.46
CA ILE A 190 -14.53 10.08 7.94
C ILE A 190 -13.35 9.18 8.27
N PHE A 191 -12.41 9.05 7.35
CA PHE A 191 -11.11 8.44 7.59
C PHE A 191 -9.98 9.46 7.42
N LEU A 192 -9.16 9.64 8.47
CA LEU A 192 -7.94 10.46 8.45
C LEU A 192 -6.71 9.60 8.23
N TYR A 193 -5.92 9.97 7.23
CA TYR A 193 -4.68 9.28 6.88
C TYR A 193 -3.62 10.28 6.40
N ASP A 194 -2.52 10.44 7.12
CA ASP A 194 -1.41 11.29 6.67
C ASP A 194 -0.07 10.59 6.81
N SER A 195 0.46 10.06 5.71
CA SER A 195 1.76 9.38 5.71
C SER A 195 2.91 10.23 5.16
N ALA A 196 2.69 11.51 4.87
CA ALA A 196 3.64 12.34 4.14
C ALA A 196 4.97 12.49 4.87
N GLU A 197 4.92 12.87 6.14
CA GLU A 197 6.11 13.08 6.97
C GLU A 197 6.89 11.77 7.19
N TYR A 198 6.19 10.70 7.56
CA TYR A 198 6.82 9.39 7.81
C TYR A 198 7.65 8.90 6.61
N TRP A 199 7.08 9.02 5.41
CA TRP A 199 7.75 8.59 4.18
C TRP A 199 8.86 9.53 3.76
N ALA A 200 8.69 10.85 3.93
CA ALA A 200 9.74 11.83 3.69
C ALA A 200 10.98 11.57 4.57
N LEU A 201 10.79 11.32 5.87
CA LEU A 201 11.87 10.98 6.80
C LEU A 201 12.57 9.67 6.41
N SER A 202 11.82 8.70 5.90
CA SER A 202 12.35 7.42 5.43
C SER A 202 13.00 7.49 4.04
N ARG A 203 12.91 8.65 3.36
CA ARG A 203 13.38 8.88 1.97
C ARG A 203 12.83 7.88 0.95
N VAL A 204 11.66 7.32 1.23
CA VAL A 204 10.93 6.42 0.34
C VAL A 204 9.54 7.00 0.08
N SER A 205 8.85 6.57 -0.97
CA SER A 205 7.51 7.09 -1.26
C SER A 205 6.42 6.27 -0.56
N GLU A 206 5.24 6.88 -0.37
CA GLU A 206 4.02 6.09 -0.26
C GLU A 206 3.88 5.21 -1.51
N GLY A 207 3.45 3.98 -1.30
CA GLY A 207 3.54 2.93 -2.31
C GLY A 207 2.36 2.90 -3.27
N PHE A 208 1.19 2.59 -2.70
CA PHE A 208 -0.12 2.72 -3.33
C PHE A 208 -1.13 3.37 -2.39
N GLY A 209 -0.95 3.26 -1.07
CA GLY A 209 -1.93 3.71 -0.09
C GLY A 209 -3.25 2.95 -0.21
N LEU A 210 -3.26 1.65 0.09
CA LEU A 210 -4.51 0.86 0.15
C LEU A 210 -5.51 1.38 1.20
N PRO A 211 -5.12 1.79 2.43
CA PRO A 211 -6.10 2.12 3.46
C PRO A 211 -7.08 3.23 3.07
N PRO A 212 -6.67 4.35 2.43
CA PRO A 212 -7.64 5.34 1.97
C PRO A 212 -8.58 4.82 0.86
N MET A 213 -8.07 4.02 -0.08
CA MET A 213 -8.92 3.39 -1.11
C MET A 213 -9.93 2.40 -0.50
N GLU A 214 -9.49 1.58 0.44
CA GLU A 214 -10.33 0.65 1.20
C GLU A 214 -11.42 1.39 1.99
N ALA A 215 -11.07 2.51 2.63
CA ALA A 215 -12.02 3.38 3.33
C ALA A 215 -13.08 3.97 2.37
N MET A 216 -12.65 4.48 1.20
CA MET A 216 -13.55 5.03 0.18
C MET A 216 -14.52 3.97 -0.37
N ALA A 217 -14.03 2.76 -0.64
CA ALA A 217 -14.87 1.65 -1.11
C ALA A 217 -15.93 1.24 -0.07
N CYS A 218 -15.60 1.37 1.22
CA CYS A 218 -16.55 1.23 2.33
C CYS A 218 -17.42 2.47 2.57
N GLY A 219 -17.32 3.53 1.77
CA GLY A 219 -18.14 4.73 1.84
C GLY A 219 -17.67 5.82 2.83
N CYS A 220 -16.43 5.75 3.33
CA CYS A 220 -15.86 6.83 4.13
C CYS A 220 -15.52 8.03 3.24
N GLN A 221 -15.72 9.24 3.77
CA GLN A 221 -15.04 10.43 3.24
C GLN A 221 -13.57 10.40 3.70
N VAL A 222 -12.64 10.67 2.79
CA VAL A 222 -11.19 10.59 3.09
C VAL A 222 -10.58 11.99 3.21
N PHE A 223 -9.87 12.20 4.31
CA PHE A 223 -9.03 13.38 4.56
C PHE A 223 -7.57 12.92 4.68
N THR A 224 -6.70 13.44 3.81
CA THR A 224 -5.35 12.88 3.65
C THR A 224 -4.32 13.87 3.11
N SER A 225 -3.02 13.54 3.16
CA SER A 225 -1.94 14.41 2.67
C SER A 225 -1.63 14.28 1.17
N VAL A 226 -2.19 13.29 0.49
CA VAL A 226 -2.12 13.11 -0.98
C VAL A 226 -0.66 13.03 -1.49
N ASN A 227 0.24 12.45 -0.69
CA ASN A 227 1.65 12.27 -1.04
C ASN A 227 1.88 11.00 -1.88
N GLY A 228 2.85 11.08 -2.80
CA GLY A 228 3.28 9.94 -3.60
C GLY A 228 2.13 9.29 -4.37
N ALA A 229 1.97 7.97 -4.20
CA ALA A 229 0.96 7.21 -4.92
C ALA A 229 -0.48 7.45 -4.49
N LEU A 230 -0.73 8.16 -3.38
CA LEU A 230 -2.10 8.59 -3.06
C LEU A 230 -2.68 9.47 -4.18
N ALA A 231 -1.84 10.29 -4.80
CA ALA A 231 -2.23 11.15 -5.93
C ALA A 231 -2.61 10.39 -7.20
N ASP A 232 -2.42 9.06 -7.26
CA ASP A 232 -2.85 8.26 -8.42
C ASP A 232 -4.37 8.19 -8.54
N TYR A 233 -5.09 8.25 -7.41
CA TYR A 233 -6.54 8.09 -7.37
C TYR A 233 -7.23 9.11 -6.45
N LEU A 234 -6.50 9.91 -5.68
CA LEU A 234 -7.05 10.96 -4.82
C LEU A 234 -6.84 12.34 -5.45
N ASP A 235 -7.95 13.06 -5.63
CA ASP A 235 -7.98 14.42 -6.14
C ASP A 235 -8.75 15.33 -5.16
N PRO A 236 -8.05 16.23 -4.43
CA PRO A 236 -8.66 17.12 -3.45
C PRO A 236 -9.77 18.01 -4.03
N GLY A 237 -10.95 17.94 -3.43
CA GLY A 237 -12.13 18.67 -3.88
C GLY A 237 -12.98 17.91 -4.89
N PHE A 238 -12.52 16.75 -5.37
CA PHE A 238 -13.31 15.82 -6.18
C PHE A 238 -13.72 14.58 -5.39
N ASN A 239 -12.75 13.80 -4.89
CA ASN A 239 -13.02 12.54 -4.19
C ASN A 239 -12.29 12.39 -2.83
N CYS A 240 -11.54 13.42 -2.42
CA CYS A 240 -10.96 13.49 -1.08
C CYS A 240 -10.80 14.94 -0.62
N TYR A 241 -10.34 15.10 0.62
CA TYR A 241 -9.94 16.38 1.18
C TYR A 241 -8.47 16.35 1.59
N LYS A 242 -7.71 17.38 1.19
CA LYS A 242 -6.33 17.54 1.69
C LYS A 242 -6.31 18.11 3.11
N ILE A 243 -5.49 17.54 3.99
CA ILE A 243 -5.17 18.07 5.33
C ILE A 243 -3.73 18.58 5.40
N GLY A 244 -3.39 19.27 6.51
CA GLY A 244 -2.12 19.96 6.68
C GLY A 244 -2.07 21.24 5.84
N VAL A 245 -3.23 21.87 5.61
CA VAL A 245 -3.36 23.06 4.77
C VAL A 245 -3.86 24.25 5.59
N TYR A 246 -3.25 25.40 5.37
CA TYR A 246 -3.54 26.67 6.06
C TYR A 246 -3.36 26.66 7.58
N SER A 247 -4.21 25.97 8.33
CA SER A 247 -4.15 25.87 9.80
C SER A 247 -4.94 24.67 10.33
N THR A 248 -4.65 24.24 11.55
CA THR A 248 -5.41 23.18 12.25
C THR A 248 -6.90 23.52 12.37
N GLY A 249 -7.23 24.79 12.62
CA GLY A 249 -8.62 25.25 12.70
C GLY A 249 -9.35 25.09 11.36
N TYR A 250 -8.69 25.42 10.25
CA TYR A 250 -9.26 25.25 8.91
C TYR A 250 -9.57 23.78 8.59
N ASP A 251 -8.67 22.87 8.94
CA ASP A 251 -8.90 21.43 8.75
C ASP A 251 -10.01 20.91 9.67
N CYS A 252 -10.05 21.35 10.94
CA CYS A 252 -11.14 21.01 11.86
C CYS A 252 -12.51 21.43 11.32
N ASP A 253 -12.63 22.69 10.87
CA ASP A 253 -13.92 23.22 10.39
C ASP A 253 -14.43 22.44 9.18
N ARG A 254 -13.53 22.03 8.27
CA ARG A 254 -13.87 21.21 7.11
C ARG A 254 -14.30 19.80 7.49
N ILE A 255 -13.62 19.16 8.45
CA ILE A 255 -13.98 17.84 8.95
C ILE A 255 -15.36 17.89 9.61
N LEU A 256 -15.60 18.86 10.50
CA LEU A 256 -16.88 19.04 11.17
C LEU A 256 -18.01 19.36 10.19
N THR A 257 -17.74 20.19 9.18
CA THR A 257 -18.70 20.47 8.10
C THR A 257 -19.06 19.19 7.35
N ALA A 258 -18.07 18.35 7.01
CA ALA A 258 -18.28 17.09 6.31
C ALA A 258 -19.06 16.05 7.14
N LEU A 259 -19.00 16.11 8.47
CA LEU A 259 -19.84 15.30 9.37
C LEU A 259 -21.31 15.76 9.36
N HIS A 260 -21.57 17.06 9.34
CA HIS A 260 -22.93 17.60 9.42
C HIS A 260 -23.67 17.64 8.08
N ALA A 261 -22.94 17.83 6.98
CA ALA A 261 -23.48 17.84 5.64
C ALA A 261 -22.65 16.90 4.74
N PRO A 262 -22.88 15.58 4.84
CA PRO A 262 -22.19 14.60 4.01
C PRO A 262 -22.57 14.86 2.55
N THR A 263 -21.73 15.62 1.85
CA THR A 263 -21.90 15.81 0.41
C THR A 263 -21.34 14.55 -0.23
N PRO A 264 -22.09 13.85 -1.10
CA PRO A 264 -21.52 12.78 -1.89
C PRO A 264 -20.39 13.39 -2.73
N LEU A 265 -19.14 13.14 -2.33
CA LEU A 265 -18.02 13.38 -3.22
C LEU A 265 -18.25 12.48 -4.45
N ALA A 266 -18.33 13.09 -5.63
CA ALA A 266 -18.75 12.41 -6.84
C ALA A 266 -17.80 11.25 -7.14
N MET A 267 -18.27 10.03 -6.92
CA MET A 267 -17.72 8.84 -7.54
C MET A 267 -18.71 8.36 -8.59
N THR A 268 -18.95 9.20 -9.59
CA THR A 268 -19.65 8.82 -10.83
C THR A 268 -18.65 8.32 -11.85
#